data_AF-A0A9P6NRD0-F1
#
_entry.id   AF-A0A9P6NRD0-F1
#
_cell.length_a   1.000
_cell.length_b   1.000
_cell.length_c   1.000
_cell.angle_alpha   90.00
_cell.angle_beta   90.00
_cell.angle_gamma   90.00
#
_symmetry.space_group_name_H-M   'P 1'
#
loop_
_entity.id
_entity.type
_entity.pdbx_description
1 polymer ?
#
loop_
_entity_poly.entity_id
_entity_poly.type
_entity_poly.pdbx_seq_one_letter_code
_entity_poly.pdbx_strand_id
1 'polypeptide(L)'
;TYPVLLQSFPAKFNPEDPNFKKELAAQNHLPVEAFHTVTWLVKPLPPKTSGSLIIHLFDKLLAAKIGRGDLVFDSYISQGKPFDQPPLQCHQCLEPGHVTNTASKNYSDKAVQGVLGQ
;
A
#
# COMPACT_ATOMS: atom_id res chain seq x y z
N THR A 1 0.41 -0.96 16.16
CA THR A 1 -0.57 -0.65 15.10
C THR A 1 -0.73 -1.84 14.17
N TYR A 2 -1.87 -1.96 13.49
CA TYR A 2 -2.19 -3.02 12.54
C TYR A 2 -2.36 -2.40 11.14
N PRO A 3 -1.45 -2.66 10.20
CA PRO A 3 -1.48 -2.03 8.90
C PRO A 3 -2.45 -2.73 7.93
N VAL A 4 -3.05 -1.93 7.06
CA VAL A 4 -3.93 -2.37 5.97
C VAL A 4 -3.54 -1.62 4.71
N LEU A 5 -3.50 -2.33 3.58
CA LEU A 5 -3.21 -1.74 2.28
C LEU A 5 -4.53 -1.37 1.60
N LEU A 6 -4.68 -0.12 1.14
CA LEU A 6 -5.72 0.24 0.18
C LEU A 6 -5.12 0.33 -1.21
N GLN A 7 -5.71 -0.37 -2.17
CA GLN A 7 -5.27 -0.35 -3.57
C GLN A 7 -6.07 0.64 -4.41
N SER A 8 -5.49 1.05 -5.53
CA SER A 8 -6.15 1.89 -6.55
C SER A 8 -6.65 3.25 -6.04
N PHE A 9 -5.96 3.83 -5.05
CA PHE A 9 -6.35 5.12 -4.49
C PHE A 9 -5.92 6.27 -5.42
N PRO A 10 -6.80 7.19 -5.83
CA PRO A 10 -6.45 8.25 -6.78
C PRO A 10 -5.33 9.18 -6.28
N ALA A 11 -4.34 9.44 -7.15
CA ALA A 11 -3.18 10.27 -6.86
C ALA A 11 -3.53 11.75 -6.58
N LYS A 12 -4.74 12.19 -6.96
CA LYS A 12 -5.26 13.53 -6.65
C LYS A 12 -5.46 13.78 -5.16
N PHE A 13 -5.58 12.72 -4.35
CA PHE A 13 -5.81 12.85 -2.92
C PHE A 13 -4.51 12.95 -2.14
N ASN A 14 -4.54 13.70 -1.04
CA ASN A 14 -3.37 13.88 -0.20
C ASN A 14 -3.58 13.23 1.18
N PRO A 15 -3.07 12.01 1.43
CA PRO A 15 -3.18 11.36 2.74
C PRO A 15 -2.39 12.09 3.84
N GLU A 16 -1.48 13.00 3.46
CA GLU A 16 -0.72 13.85 4.38
C GLU A 16 -1.55 15.06 4.86
N ASP A 17 -2.72 15.32 4.26
CA ASP A 17 -3.64 16.37 4.73
C ASP A 17 -4.23 15.99 6.11
N PRO A 18 -4.16 16.88 7.12
CA PRO A 18 -4.71 16.61 8.45
C PRO A 18 -6.21 16.29 8.46
N ASN A 19 -6.97 16.74 7.46
CA ASN A 19 -8.41 16.46 7.36
C ASN A 19 -8.71 15.12 6.68
N PHE A 20 -7.77 14.57 5.91
CA PHE A 20 -7.98 13.34 5.14
C PHE A 20 -8.48 12.19 6.02
N LYS A 21 -7.85 11.99 7.19
CA LYS A 21 -8.28 10.95 8.15
C LYS A 21 -9.69 11.16 8.67
N LYS A 22 -10.09 12.43 8.93
CA LYS A 22 -11.43 12.76 9.43
C LYS A 22 -12.49 12.46 8.39
N GLU A 23 -12.23 12.85 7.13
CA GLU A 23 -13.15 12.62 6.01
C GLU A 23 -13.27 11.13 5.68
N LEU A 24 -12.15 10.41 5.63
CA LEU A 24 -12.14 8.97 5.40
C LEU A 24 -12.90 8.23 6.51
N ALA A 25 -12.69 8.63 7.77
CA ALA A 25 -13.42 8.07 8.90
C ALA A 25 -14.93 8.33 8.79
N ALA A 26 -15.32 9.58 8.51
CA ALA A 26 -16.72 9.98 8.38
C ALA A 26 -17.46 9.22 7.28
N GLN A 27 -16.86 9.10 6.08
CA GLN A 27 -17.48 8.43 4.93
C GLN A 27 -17.63 6.91 5.11
N ASN A 28 -16.87 6.30 6.02
CA ASN A 28 -16.91 4.85 6.28
C ASN A 28 -17.55 4.50 7.63
N HIS A 29 -18.13 5.48 8.33
CA HIS A 29 -18.66 5.32 9.70
C HIS A 29 -17.65 4.69 10.67
N LEU A 30 -16.39 5.10 10.54
CA LEU A 30 -15.29 4.65 11.38
C LEU A 30 -14.94 5.72 12.43
N PRO A 31 -14.51 5.32 13.63
CA PRO A 31 -14.00 6.27 14.61
C PRO A 31 -12.64 6.82 14.14
N VAL A 32 -12.49 8.14 14.09
CA VAL A 32 -11.24 8.79 13.64
C VAL A 32 -10.05 8.40 14.52
N GLU A 33 -10.29 8.15 15.80
CA GLU A 33 -9.28 7.72 16.77
C GLU A 33 -8.76 6.31 16.52
N ALA A 34 -9.42 5.50 15.70
CA ALA A 34 -8.88 4.21 15.30
C ALA A 34 -7.72 4.32 14.30
N PHE A 35 -7.57 5.47 13.62
CA PHE A 35 -6.49 5.72 12.67
C PHE A 35 -5.25 6.29 13.37
N HIS A 36 -4.14 5.56 13.33
CA HIS A 36 -2.84 6.07 13.74
C HIS A 36 -2.25 6.95 12.63
N THR A 37 -1.89 6.34 11.50
CA THR A 37 -1.29 7.01 10.34
C THR A 37 -1.90 6.53 9.04
N VAL A 38 -1.92 7.40 8.03
CA VAL A 38 -2.28 7.06 6.65
C VAL A 38 -1.21 7.66 5.75
N THR A 39 -0.56 6.84 4.94
CA THR A 39 0.54 7.27 4.08
C THR A 39 0.48 6.55 2.74
N TRP A 40 1.11 7.13 1.72
CA TRP A 40 1.39 6.39 0.49
C TRP A 40 2.39 5.26 0.78
N LEU A 41 2.13 4.05 0.26
CA LEU A 41 3.14 2.98 0.20
C LEU A 41 4.30 3.42 -0.70
N VAL A 42 3.95 3.92 -1.88
CA VAL A 42 4.84 4.61 -2.82
C VAL A 42 4.04 5.79 -3.36
N LYS A 43 4.55 7.01 -3.19
CA LYS A 43 3.87 8.21 -3.67
C LYS A 43 3.71 8.13 -5.20
N PRO A 44 2.49 8.19 -5.75
CA PRO A 44 2.30 8.14 -7.19
C PRO A 44 2.90 9.41 -7.82
N LEU A 45 3.79 9.21 -8.79
CA LEU A 45 4.36 10.28 -9.62
C LEU A 45 3.81 10.17 -11.04
N PRO A 46 3.65 11.29 -11.76
CA PRO A 46 3.22 11.28 -13.16
C PRO A 46 4.07 10.30 -14.00
N PRO A 47 3.46 9.52 -14.91
CA PRO A 47 2.07 9.59 -15.38
C PRO A 47 1.07 8.75 -14.56
N LYS A 48 1.45 8.20 -13.40
CA LYS A 48 0.55 7.35 -12.61
C LYS A 48 -0.57 8.18 -11.97
N THR A 49 -1.81 7.77 -12.20
CA THR A 49 -3.03 8.43 -11.70
C THR A 49 -3.58 7.82 -10.40
N SER A 50 -3.03 6.70 -9.95
CA SER A 50 -3.41 6.01 -8.71
C SER A 50 -2.19 5.40 -8.02
N GLY A 51 -2.26 5.28 -6.70
CA GLY A 51 -1.27 4.62 -5.85
C GLY A 51 -1.91 3.65 -4.87
N SER A 52 -1.13 3.19 -3.90
CA SER A 52 -1.63 2.41 -2.77
C SER A 52 -1.33 3.13 -1.47
N LEU A 53 -2.30 3.14 -0.55
CA LEU A 53 -2.13 3.69 0.80
C LEU A 53 -1.85 2.57 1.80
N ILE A 54 -1.01 2.85 2.78
CA ILE A 54 -0.93 2.07 4.02
C ILE A 54 -1.70 2.84 5.09
N ILE A 55 -2.66 2.18 5.70
CA ILE A 55 -3.40 2.67 6.85
C ILE A 55 -2.96 1.87 8.07
N HIS A 56 -2.38 2.55 9.06
CA HIS A 56 -2.09 1.96 10.36
C HIS A 56 -3.26 2.23 11.30
N LEU A 57 -3.85 1.15 11.83
CA LEU A 57 -4.95 1.23 12.78
C LEU A 57 -4.48 0.82 14.18
N PHE A 58 -5.15 1.31 15.22
CA PHE A 58 -4.90 0.85 16.58
C PHE A 58 -5.60 -0.47 16.91
N ASP A 59 -6.76 -0.72 16.29
CA ASP A 59 -7.58 -1.90 16.54
C ASP A 59 -7.34 -3.01 15.50
N LYS A 60 -7.01 -4.22 15.98
CA LYS A 60 -6.71 -5.38 15.14
C LYS A 60 -7.93 -5.90 14.40
N LEU A 61 -9.08 -5.93 15.06
CA LEU A 61 -10.33 -6.45 14.49
C LEU A 61 -10.83 -5.53 13.40
N LEU A 62 -10.74 -4.21 13.63
CA LEU A 62 -11.04 -3.22 12.61
C LEU A 62 -10.09 -3.34 11.42
N ALA A 63 -8.78 -3.47 11.65
CA ALA A 63 -7.82 -3.70 10.58
C ALA A 63 -8.15 -4.97 9.77
N ALA A 64 -8.54 -6.06 10.44
CA ALA A 64 -8.96 -7.29 9.77
C ALA A 64 -10.26 -7.12 8.97
N LYS A 65 -11.20 -6.29 9.44
CA LYS A 65 -12.43 -5.96 8.72
C LYS A 65 -12.14 -5.14 7.47
N ILE A 66 -11.37 -4.06 7.61
CA ILE A 66 -10.99 -3.19 6.49
C ILE A 66 -10.16 -3.98 5.47
N GLY A 67 -9.22 -4.81 5.92
CA GLY A 67 -8.41 -5.65 5.05
C GLY A 67 -9.18 -6.73 4.27
N ARG A 68 -10.48 -6.92 4.52
CA ARG A 68 -11.35 -7.83 3.75
C ARG A 68 -12.51 -7.12 3.07
N GLY A 69 -12.62 -5.81 3.28
CA GLY A 69 -13.71 -4.99 2.75
C GLY A 69 -13.19 -3.87 1.88
N ASP A 70 -14.09 -2.95 1.56
CA ASP A 70 -13.80 -1.76 0.79
C ASP A 70 -13.93 -0.52 1.67
N LEU A 71 -13.14 0.51 1.37
CA LEU A 71 -13.34 1.86 1.89
C LEU A 71 -13.76 2.81 0.78
N VAL A 72 -14.63 3.75 1.15
CA VAL A 72 -15.13 4.80 0.26
C VAL A 72 -14.46 6.13 0.61
N PHE A 73 -14.01 6.85 -0.41
CA PHE A 73 -13.53 8.22 -0.26
C PHE A 73 -13.88 9.04 -1.50
N ASP A 74 -14.68 10.11 -1.35
CA ASP A 74 -15.09 11.01 -2.43
C ASP A 74 -15.70 10.25 -3.63
N SER A 75 -16.59 9.28 -3.33
CA SER A 75 -17.20 8.34 -4.29
C SER A 75 -16.26 7.31 -4.94
N TYR A 76 -14.98 7.26 -4.55
CA TYR A 76 -14.06 6.19 -4.97
C TYR A 76 -14.10 5.04 -3.99
N ILE A 77 -14.22 3.82 -4.51
CA ILE A 77 -14.15 2.59 -3.73
C ILE A 77 -12.74 2.03 -3.85
N SER A 78 -12.08 1.82 -2.73
CA SER A 78 -10.73 1.25 -2.64
C SER A 78 -10.75 -0.02 -1.83
N GLN A 79 -10.30 -1.11 -2.45
CA GLN A 79 -10.26 -2.41 -1.81
C GLN A 79 -9.14 -2.46 -0.76
N GLY A 80 -9.52 -2.85 0.45
CA GLY A 80 -8.59 -3.16 1.52
C GLY A 80 -7.98 -4.54 1.37
N LYS A 81 -6.70 -4.67 1.71
CA LYS A 81 -5.98 -5.93 1.79
C LYS A 81 -5.19 -6.01 3.09
N PRO A 82 -5.10 -7.20 3.73
CA PRO A 82 -4.20 -7.37 4.86
C PRO A 82 -2.79 -7.01 4.40
N PHE A 83 -2.09 -6.20 5.20
CA PHE A 83 -0.72 -5.86 4.94
C PHE A 83 0.15 -6.56 5.98
N ASP A 84 0.41 -7.84 5.75
CA ASP A 84 1.57 -8.47 6.38
C ASP A 84 2.80 -7.75 5.84
N GLN A 85 3.69 -7.31 6.73
CA GLN A 85 4.83 -6.41 6.45
C GLN A 85 5.49 -6.76 5.11
N PRO A 86 5.99 -5.77 4.33
CA PRO A 86 6.78 -6.09 3.15
C PRO A 86 7.90 -7.04 3.61
N PRO A 87 8.22 -8.09 2.84
CA PRO A 87 9.29 -8.99 3.22
C PRO A 87 10.50 -8.16 3.63
N LEU A 88 11.06 -8.51 4.80
CA LEU A 88 12.22 -7.86 5.40
C LEU A 88 13.20 -7.45 4.30
N GLN A 89 13.54 -6.16 4.26
CA GLN A 89 14.60 -5.62 3.40
C GLN A 89 15.77 -6.61 3.36
N CYS A 90 16.34 -6.83 2.18
CA CYS A 90 17.66 -7.47 2.11
C CYS A 90 18.63 -6.63 2.95
N HIS A 91 19.12 -7.18 4.07
CA HIS A 91 20.01 -6.49 5.02
C HIS A 91 21.34 -6.05 4.39
N GLN A 92 21.64 -6.49 3.16
CA GLN A 92 22.87 -6.19 2.45
C GLN A 92 22.76 -4.99 1.49
N CYS A 93 21.56 -4.62 1.04
CA CYS A 93 21.39 -3.62 -0.04
C CYS A 93 20.51 -2.43 0.34
N LEU A 94 19.66 -2.54 1.37
CA LEU A 94 18.73 -1.49 1.83
C LEU A 94 17.72 -0.97 0.78
N GLU A 95 17.74 -1.42 -0.47
CA GLU A 95 16.80 -1.03 -1.53
C GLU A 95 15.59 -1.98 -1.64
N PRO A 96 14.37 -1.47 -1.92
CA PRO A 96 13.21 -2.30 -2.24
C PRO A 96 13.32 -2.87 -3.66
N GLY A 97 13.19 -4.19 -3.82
CA GLY A 97 13.10 -4.82 -5.16
C GLY A 97 13.68 -6.22 -5.32
N HIS A 98 14.44 -6.72 -4.35
CA HIS A 98 15.03 -8.06 -4.43
C HIS A 98 14.27 -9.05 -3.55
N VAL A 99 13.65 -10.06 -4.17
CA VAL A 99 13.30 -11.30 -3.47
C VAL A 99 14.58 -12.11 -3.29
N THR A 100 15.07 -12.26 -2.06
CA THR A 100 16.04 -13.32 -1.78
C THR A 100 15.29 -14.63 -1.92
N ASN A 101 15.44 -15.26 -3.09
CA ASN A 101 14.83 -16.53 -3.41
C ASN A 101 15.39 -17.61 -2.46
N THR A 102 14.63 -17.92 -1.42
CA THR A 102 14.84 -19.12 -0.62
C THR A 102 13.62 -20.03 -0.74
N ALA A 103 13.35 -20.54 -1.95
CA ALA A 103 12.83 -21.90 -2.14
C ALA A 103 12.84 -22.28 -3.63
N SER A 104 13.79 -23.17 -3.96
CA SER A 104 13.99 -23.92 -5.20
C SER A 104 12.73 -24.33 -5.99
N LYS A 105 12.65 -23.97 -7.29
CA LYS A 105 12.39 -24.90 -8.42
C LYS A 105 12.31 -24.19 -9.78
N ASN A 106 13.21 -24.62 -10.68
CA ASN A 106 13.21 -24.57 -12.15
C ASN A 106 12.10 -23.79 -12.88
N TYR A 107 12.48 -22.69 -13.54
CA TYR A 107 11.97 -22.38 -14.88
C TYR A 107 13.05 -21.60 -15.66
N SER A 108 13.58 -22.24 -16.70
CA SER A 108 14.38 -21.61 -17.75
C SER A 108 13.44 -20.91 -18.72
N ASP A 109 13.69 -19.65 -19.06
CA ASP A 109 13.60 -19.12 -20.44
C ASP A 109 14.22 -17.70 -20.45
N LYS A 110 15.47 -17.56 -20.87
CA LYS A 110 15.92 -17.12 -22.21
C LYS A 110 15.38 -15.77 -22.71
N ALA A 111 16.37 -14.90 -22.94
CA ALA A 111 16.42 -13.84 -23.97
C ALA A 111 15.49 -12.63 -23.75
N VAL A 112 15.86 -11.39 -24.05
CA VAL A 112 16.58 -10.91 -25.24
C VAL A 112 17.20 -9.53 -24.94
N GLN A 113 18.43 -9.31 -25.45
CA GLN A 113 19.05 -8.10 -26.05
C GLN A 113 18.63 -6.70 -25.56
N GLY A 114 19.50 -5.70 -25.34
CA GLY A 114 20.88 -5.43 -25.72
C GLY A 114 21.12 -3.90 -25.65
N VAL A 115 22.37 -3.46 -25.92
CA VAL A 115 22.87 -2.08 -26.19
C VAL A 115 22.70 -1.01 -25.07
N LEU A 116 23.65 -0.10 -24.76
CA LEU A 116 24.83 0.45 -25.46
C LEU A 116 25.68 1.27 -24.44
N GLY A 117 27.01 1.31 -24.64
CA GLY A 117 27.93 2.37 -24.15
C GLY A 117 28.51 2.17 -22.75
N GLN A 118 29.82 2.25 -22.50
CA GLN A 118 30.99 2.66 -23.28
C GLN A 118 32.21 1.84 -22.79
#